data_AF-A0A1I4EGQ5-F1
#
_entry.id   AF-A0A1I4EGQ5-F1
#
_cell.length_a   1.000
_cell.length_b   1.000
_cell.length_c   1.000
_cell.angle_alpha   90.00
_cell.angle_beta   90.00
_cell.angle_gamma   90.00
#
_symmetry.space_group_name_H-M   'P 1'
#
loop_
_entity.id
_entity.type
_entity.pdbx_description
1 polymer ?
#
loop_
_entity_poly.entity_id
_entity_poly.type
_entity_poly.pdbx_seq_one_letter_code
_entity_poly.pdbx_strand_id
1 'polypeptide(L)'
;MNRDTVVTKLRKLAENADVSNVDFLAVQVNLTDQDPGVFYVEVKDHKINIEPYDYHDRNCVISIKSDDFNKLISGKLDPIVAFTIGKLKVDGDVGKALEFSKLLK
;
A
#
# COMPACT_ATOMS: atom_id res chain seq x y z
N MET A 1 3.79 -14.25 2.83
CA MET A 1 3.85 -14.32 1.33
C MET A 1 5.08 -13.53 0.85
N ASN A 2 5.78 -13.90 -0.24
CA ASN A 2 6.95 -13.11 -0.67
C ASN A 2 6.59 -11.79 -1.35
N ARG A 3 7.52 -10.82 -1.38
CA ARG A 3 7.31 -9.47 -1.92
C ARG A 3 6.80 -9.48 -3.37
N ASP A 4 7.39 -10.28 -4.25
CA ASP A 4 7.00 -10.32 -5.66
C ASP A 4 5.56 -10.81 -5.83
N THR A 5 5.15 -11.80 -5.05
CA THR A 5 3.77 -12.29 -5.06
C THR A 5 2.79 -11.20 -4.56
N VAL A 6 3.18 -10.40 -3.56
CA VAL A 6 2.40 -9.24 -3.09
C VAL A 6 2.23 -8.23 -4.21
N VAL A 7 3.33 -7.84 -4.88
CA VAL A 7 3.31 -6.86 -5.97
C VAL A 7 2.47 -7.35 -7.15
N THR A 8 2.61 -8.62 -7.56
CA THR A 8 1.80 -9.20 -8.64
C THR A 8 0.31 -9.17 -8.31
N LYS A 9 -0.06 -9.51 -7.07
CA LYS A 9 -1.46 -9.46 -6.64
C LYS A 9 -1.98 -8.03 -6.62
N LEU A 10 -1.18 -7.08 -6.15
CA LEU A 10 -1.54 -5.67 -6.09
C LEU A 10 -1.78 -5.08 -7.49
N ARG A 11 -0.93 -5.42 -8.46
CA ARG A 11 -1.10 -5.01 -9.87
C ARG A 11 -2.42 -5.50 -10.45
N LYS A 12 -2.82 -6.75 -10.18
CA LYS A 12 -4.12 -7.28 -10.62
C LYS A 12 -5.32 -6.56 -9.98
N LEU A 13 -5.20 -6.15 -8.72
CA LEU A 13 -6.25 -5.35 -8.07
C LEU A 13 -6.33 -3.95 -8.70
N ALA A 14 -5.17 -3.33 -8.94
CA ALA A 14 -5.07 -1.99 -9.53
C ALA A 14 -5.66 -1.90 -10.94
N GLU A 15 -5.69 -2.98 -11.72
CA GLU A 15 -6.34 -3.00 -13.05
C GLU A 15 -7.82 -2.61 -13.02
N ASN A 16 -8.51 -2.80 -11.89
CA ASN A 16 -9.94 -2.52 -11.73
C ASN A 16 -10.23 -1.31 -10.83
N ALA A 17 -9.19 -0.63 -10.33
CA ALA A 17 -9.34 0.48 -9.41
C ALA A 17 -9.66 1.78 -10.17
N ASP A 18 -10.71 2.49 -9.73
CA ASP A 18 -11.04 3.82 -10.26
C ASP A 18 -10.21 4.90 -9.54
N VAL A 19 -9.33 5.55 -10.30
CA VAL A 19 -8.46 6.65 -9.85
C VAL A 19 -8.77 7.99 -10.51
N SER A 20 -9.92 8.11 -11.17
CA SER A 20 -10.34 9.34 -11.87
C SER A 20 -10.44 10.55 -10.93
N ASN A 21 -10.76 10.33 -9.66
CA ASN A 21 -10.90 11.37 -8.63
C ASN A 21 -9.82 11.29 -7.54
N VAL A 22 -8.72 10.57 -7.82
CA VAL A 22 -7.59 10.44 -6.89
C VAL A 22 -6.51 11.43 -7.32
N ASP A 23 -6.24 12.40 -6.46
CA ASP A 23 -5.11 13.32 -6.63
C ASP A 23 -3.77 12.58 -6.45
N PHE A 24 -2.64 13.28 -6.58
CA PHE A 24 -1.32 12.69 -6.35
C PHE A 24 -1.28 11.91 -5.02
N LEU A 25 -0.94 10.63 -5.10
CA LEU A 25 -0.81 9.72 -3.99
C LEU A 25 0.47 8.92 -4.21
N ALA A 26 1.36 8.90 -3.23
CA ALA A 26 2.62 8.18 -3.29
C ALA A 26 2.88 7.50 -1.95
N VAL A 27 2.87 6.17 -1.93
CA VAL A 27 2.96 5.36 -0.71
C VAL A 27 4.05 4.32 -0.88
N GLN A 28 5.03 4.34 0.02
CA GLN A 28 5.98 3.25 0.16
C GLN A 28 5.41 2.21 1.13
N VAL A 29 5.53 0.94 0.79
CA VAL A 29 5.17 -0.17 1.66
C VAL A 29 6.43 -0.95 2.05
N ASN A 30 6.63 -1.11 3.36
CA ASN A 30 7.67 -1.92 3.96
C ASN A 30 7.05 -3.20 4.54
N LEU A 31 7.28 -4.33 3.86
CA LEU A 31 6.96 -5.64 4.41
C LEU A 31 8.00 -6.03 5.46
N THR A 32 7.65 -5.90 6.74
CA THR A 32 8.61 -5.99 7.86
C THR A 32 9.17 -7.39 8.11
N ASP A 33 8.61 -8.40 7.45
CA ASP A 33 8.95 -9.81 7.54
C ASP A 33 9.63 -10.34 6.25
N GLN A 34 10.06 -9.46 5.35
CA GLN A 34 10.69 -9.79 4.07
C GLN A 34 11.95 -8.93 3.82
N ASP A 35 12.93 -9.49 3.11
CA ASP A 35 14.18 -8.81 2.75
C ASP A 35 14.60 -9.17 1.29
N PRO A 36 14.58 -8.22 0.33
CA PRO A 36 14.00 -6.89 0.44
C PRO A 36 12.46 -6.96 0.52
N GLY A 37 11.88 -6.19 1.42
CA GLY A 37 10.42 -6.11 1.64
C GLY A 37 9.77 -4.84 1.08
N VAL A 38 10.51 -3.99 0.38
CA VAL A 38 10.06 -2.65 0.00
C VAL A 38 9.47 -2.61 -1.40
N PHE A 39 8.35 -1.93 -1.56
CA PHE A 39 7.80 -1.56 -2.86
C PHE A 39 7.04 -0.23 -2.75
N TYR A 40 6.76 0.37 -3.89
CA TYR A 40 6.15 1.69 -4.01
C TYR A 40 4.85 1.61 -4.81
N VAL A 41 3.87 2.41 -4.42
CA VAL A 41 2.60 2.59 -5.14
C VAL A 41 2.35 4.08 -5.33
N GLU A 42 2.06 4.48 -6.56
CA GLU A 42 1.75 5.85 -6.92
C GLU A 42 0.47 5.94 -7.72
N VAL A 43 -0.32 6.98 -7.46
CA VAL A 43 -1.33 7.50 -8.36
C VAL A 43 -0.85 8.84 -8.88
N LYS A 44 -0.63 8.89 -10.20
CA LYS A 44 -0.21 10.10 -10.92
C LYS A 44 -0.82 10.08 -12.30
N ASP A 45 -1.32 11.23 -12.75
CA ASP A 45 -2.00 11.37 -14.04
C ASP A 45 -3.13 10.34 -14.23
N HIS A 46 -3.88 10.07 -13.14
CA HIS A 46 -4.95 9.07 -13.08
C HIS A 46 -4.51 7.65 -13.49
N LYS A 47 -3.25 7.29 -13.19
CA LYS A 47 -2.70 5.96 -13.41
C LYS A 47 -2.05 5.45 -12.13
N ILE A 48 -2.20 4.15 -11.89
CA ILE A 48 -1.54 3.47 -10.79
C ILE A 48 -0.20 2.91 -11.29
N ASN A 49 0.90 3.35 -10.67
CA ASN A 49 2.22 2.77 -10.85
C ASN A 49 2.58 1.93 -9.62
N ILE A 50 3.12 0.73 -9.81
CA ILE A 50 3.54 -0.14 -8.71
C ILE A 50 4.93 -0.65 -9.01
N GLU A 51 5.90 -0.24 -8.21
CA GLU A 51 7.31 -0.42 -8.49
C GLU A 51 8.04 -1.18 -7.38
N PRO A 52 8.94 -2.12 -7.72
CA PRO A 52 9.59 -3.00 -6.75
C PRO A 52 10.78 -2.37 -6.00
N TYR A 53 10.88 -1.04 -5.95
CA TYR A 53 11.98 -0.28 -5.35
C TYR A 53 11.45 0.86 -4.47
N ASP A 54 12.33 1.46 -3.67
CA ASP A 54 12.02 2.63 -2.85
C ASP A 54 12.07 3.92 -3.68
N TYR A 55 11.19 4.86 -3.33
CA TYR A 55 11.17 6.19 -3.90
C TYR A 55 11.09 7.21 -2.75
N HIS A 56 11.85 8.29 -2.87
CA HIS A 56 11.99 9.26 -1.78
C HIS A 56 10.89 10.33 -1.76
N ASP A 57 10.24 10.60 -2.89
CA ASP A 57 9.11 11.52 -2.96
C ASP A 57 7.80 10.75 -2.73
N ARG A 58 7.37 10.75 -1.47
CA ARG A 58 6.20 9.97 -1.00
C ARG A 58 5.42 10.75 0.05
N ASN A 59 4.11 10.55 0.08
CA ASN A 59 3.26 11.13 1.12
C ASN A 59 3.41 10.40 2.45
N CYS A 60 3.54 9.06 2.41
CA CYS A 60 3.73 8.27 3.62
C CYS A 60 4.45 6.94 3.36
N VAL A 61 4.88 6.34 4.46
CA VAL A 61 5.40 4.96 4.53
C VAL A 61 4.42 4.14 5.36
N ILE A 62 4.05 2.98 4.84
CA ILE A 62 3.32 1.95 5.56
C ILE A 62 4.28 0.83 5.92
N SER A 63 4.34 0.46 7.20
CA SER A 63 5.09 -0.72 7.65
C SER A 63 4.15 -1.77 8.24
N ILE A 64 4.20 -2.99 7.71
CA ILE A 64 3.24 -4.07 8.02
C ILE A 64 3.83 -5.43 7.64
N LYS A 65 3.39 -6.53 8.28
CA LYS A 65 3.77 -7.89 7.84
C LYS A 65 3.07 -8.28 6.54
N SER A 66 3.72 -9.07 5.70
CA SER A 66 3.22 -9.53 4.40
C SER A 66 1.84 -10.18 4.48
N ASP A 67 1.60 -11.02 5.49
CA ASP A 67 0.32 -11.71 5.66
C ASP A 67 -0.81 -10.78 6.13
N ASP A 68 -0.50 -9.78 6.96
CA ASP A 68 -1.48 -8.77 7.40
C ASP A 68 -1.79 -7.79 6.25
N PHE A 69 -0.80 -7.40 5.45
CA PHE A 69 -1.01 -6.62 4.23
C PHE A 69 -1.92 -7.36 3.25
N ASN A 70 -1.69 -8.67 3.05
CA ASN A 70 -2.54 -9.50 2.21
C ASN A 70 -4.00 -9.57 2.71
N LYS A 71 -4.21 -9.57 4.03
CA LYS A 71 -5.57 -9.49 4.61
C LYS A 71 -6.19 -8.11 4.38
N LEU A 72 -5.39 -7.03 4.48
CA LEU A 72 -5.85 -5.66 4.24
C LEU A 72 -6.36 -5.50 2.80
N ILE A 73 -5.56 -5.86 1.79
CA ILE A 73 -5.93 -5.76 0.36
C ILE A 73 -7.01 -6.78 -0.07
N SER A 74 -7.42 -7.69 0.81
CA SER A 74 -8.54 -8.60 0.57
C SER A 74 -9.77 -8.27 1.42
N GLY A 75 -9.75 -7.14 2.13
CA GLY A 75 -10.84 -6.70 3.01
C GLY A 75 -11.02 -7.53 4.29
N LYS A 76 -10.12 -8.47 4.58
CA LYS A 76 -10.15 -9.35 5.77
C LYS A 76 -9.52 -8.73 7.01
N LEU A 77 -8.82 -7.61 6.86
CA LEU A 77 -8.26 -6.82 7.96
C LEU A 77 -8.62 -5.36 7.72
N ASP A 78 -9.30 -4.76 8.69
CA ASP A 78 -9.61 -3.34 8.64
C ASP A 78 -8.34 -2.50 8.92
N PRO A 79 -8.04 -1.47 8.10
CA PRO A 79 -6.84 -0.64 8.26
C PRO A 79 -6.82 0.16 9.57
N ILE A 80 -7.97 0.65 10.04
CA ILE A 80 -8.08 1.44 11.27
C ILE A 80 -7.81 0.52 12.46
N VAL A 81 -8.40 -0.68 12.46
CA VAL A 81 -8.11 -1.70 13.47
C VAL A 81 -6.64 -2.08 13.45
N ALA A 82 -6.06 -2.38 12.28
CA ALA A 82 -4.66 -2.77 12.14
C ALA A 82 -3.69 -1.69 12.69
N PHE A 83 -3.99 -0.42 12.43
CA PHE A 83 -3.23 0.71 12.95
C PHE A 83 -3.36 0.83 14.48
N THR A 84 -4.59 0.78 14.97
CA THR A 84 -4.89 0.92 16.41
C THR A 84 -4.20 -0.15 17.26
N ILE A 85 -4.11 -1.39 16.76
CA ILE A 85 -3.45 -2.51 17.47
C ILE A 85 -1.95 -2.64 17.15
N GLY A 86 -1.37 -1.71 16.39
CA GLY A 86 0.06 -1.64 16.11
C GLY A 86 0.59 -2.62 15.05
N LYS A 87 -0.30 -3.28 14.29
CA LYS A 87 0.10 -4.15 13.15
C LYS A 87 0.46 -3.36 11.90
N LEU A 88 -0.16 -2.21 11.73
CA LEU A 88 0.09 -1.25 10.66
C LEU A 88 0.72 -0.01 11.30
N LYS A 89 1.88 0.40 10.83
CA LYS A 89 2.49 1.69 11.18
C LYS A 89 2.45 2.61 9.97
N VAL A 90 2.25 3.89 10.23
CA VAL A 90 2.25 4.94 9.22
C VAL A 90 3.23 6.02 9.64
N ASP A 91 4.20 6.32 8.78
CA ASP A 91 5.09 7.48 8.91
C ASP A 91 4.74 8.47 7.79
N GLY A 92 4.50 9.75 8.13
CA GLY A 92 4.07 10.77 7.17
C GLY A 92 2.56 11.03 7.22
N ASP A 93 1.94 11.26 6.06
CA ASP A 93 0.54 11.65 5.95
C ASP A 93 -0.43 10.45 6.15
N VAL A 94 -1.14 10.47 7.28
CA VAL A 94 -2.16 9.46 7.65
C VAL A 94 -3.40 9.56 6.76
N GLY A 95 -3.79 10.76 6.31
CA GLY A 95 -4.90 10.95 5.38
C GLY A 95 -4.63 10.26 4.05
N LYS A 96 -3.41 10.39 3.52
CA LYS A 96 -2.95 9.68 2.33
C LYS A 96 -2.87 8.16 2.54
N ALA A 97 -2.48 7.69 3.73
CA ALA A 97 -2.54 6.26 4.06
C ALA A 97 -3.98 5.71 4.06
N LEU A 98 -4.96 6.49 4.53
CA LEU A 98 -6.37 6.12 4.49
C LEU A 98 -6.95 6.12 3.08
N GLU A 99 -6.58 7.11 2.25
CA GLU A 99 -6.93 7.15 0.82
C GLU A 99 -6.38 5.91 0.09
N PHE A 100 -5.11 5.60 0.30
CA PHE A 100 -4.50 4.37 -0.22
C PHE A 100 -5.24 3.11 0.22
N SER A 101 -5.61 2.99 1.49
CA SER A 101 -6.35 1.81 1.94
C SER A 101 -7.73 1.66 1.29
N LYS A 102 -8.37 2.75 0.85
CA LYS A 102 -9.65 2.70 0.12
C LYS A 102 -9.44 2.27 -1.34
N LEU A 103 -8.33 2.71 -1.95
CA LEU A 103 -7.94 2.32 -3.31
C LEU A 103 -7.71 0.82 -3.46
N LEU A 104 -7.23 0.16 -2.39
CA LEU A 104 -6.86 -1.25 -2.41
C LEU A 104 -8.02 -2.23 -2.17
N LYS A 105 -9.24 -1.74 -1.90
CA LYS A 105 -10.44 -2.56 -1.71
C LYS A 105 -11.13 -2.83 -3.05
#